data_AF-A0A3D5D503-F1
#
_entry.id   AF-A0A3D5D503-F1
#
_cell.length_a   1.000
_cell.length_b   1.000
_cell.length_c   1.000
_cell.angle_alpha   90.00
_cell.angle_beta   90.00
_cell.angle_gamma   90.00
#
_symmetry.space_group_name_H-M   'P 1'
#
loop_
_entity.id
_entity.type
_entity.pdbx_description
1 polymer ?
#
loop_
_entity_poly.entity_id
_entity_poly.type
_entity_poly.pdbx_seq_one_letter_code
_entity_poly.pdbx_strand_id
1 'polypeptide(L)'
;MIRRETDGSVRQMEATEDPLLQALSQNGDDLEAALKSVARAEVCVVVTAGNIVGLNLDDSKITDAGLAKLEGLEHLRWIGLARSGVTEDGLKQFRAARPECNVLHA
;
A
#
# COMPACT_ATOMS: atom_id res chain seq x y z
N MET A 1 -17.26 37.81 -12.79
CA MET A 1 -16.14 37.10 -13.44
C MET A 1 -15.46 36.33 -12.34
N ILE A 2 -15.37 35.01 -12.27
CA ILE A 2 -15.49 33.92 -13.24
C ILE A 2 -16.34 32.83 -12.57
N ARG A 3 -17.30 32.26 -13.30
CA ARG A 3 -18.05 31.07 -12.89
C ARG A 3 -17.21 29.82 -13.17
N ARG A 4 -17.15 28.90 -12.21
CA ARG A 4 -17.09 27.43 -12.38
C ARG A 4 -17.85 26.87 -11.17
N GLU A 5 -19.10 26.38 -11.29
CA GLU A 5 -19.48 25.08 -11.89
C GLU A 5 -18.58 23.98 -11.31
N THR A 6 -19.03 23.06 -10.45
CA THR A 6 -20.27 22.28 -10.53
C THR A 6 -20.77 21.84 -9.15
N ASP A 7 -22.09 21.93 -8.98
CA ASP A 7 -22.90 21.03 -8.17
C ASP A 7 -22.53 19.57 -8.46
N GLY A 8 -22.32 18.79 -7.40
CA GLY A 8 -21.91 17.40 -7.46
C GLY A 8 -22.47 16.68 -6.25
N SER A 9 -23.79 16.71 -6.10
CA SER A 9 -24.50 15.77 -5.25
C SER A 9 -24.32 14.35 -5.82
N VAL A 10 -23.17 13.72 -5.53
CA VAL A 10 -23.02 12.27 -5.59
C VAL A 10 -22.98 11.75 -4.16
N ARG A 11 -24.15 11.28 -3.77
CA ARG A 11 -24.42 10.40 -2.64
C ARG A 11 -23.33 9.32 -2.53
N GLN A 12 -22.74 9.22 -1.34
CA GLN A 12 -22.17 8.00 -0.74
C GLN A 12 -21.80 6.89 -1.74
N MET A 13 -20.52 6.88 -2.11
CA MET A 13 -19.77 5.63 -2.22
C MET A 13 -18.48 5.91 -1.46
N GLU A 14 -18.36 5.42 -0.24
CA GLU A 14 -17.08 5.32 0.45
C GLU A 14 -16.22 4.30 -0.32
N ALA A 15 -15.77 4.69 -1.52
CA ALA A 15 -14.58 4.12 -2.10
C ALA A 15 -13.46 4.53 -1.13
N THR A 16 -13.19 3.64 -0.18
CA THR A 16 -12.07 3.78 0.74
C THR A 16 -10.83 3.68 -0.16
N GLU A 17 -10.39 4.80 -0.72
CA GLU A 17 -9.24 4.84 -1.63
C GLU A 17 -8.07 4.22 -0.88
N ASP A 18 -7.49 3.17 -1.49
CA ASP A 18 -6.37 2.45 -0.92
C ASP A 18 -5.27 3.47 -0.57
N PRO A 19 -4.83 3.53 0.71
CA PRO A 19 -3.92 4.57 1.15
C PRO A 19 -2.59 4.53 0.40
N LEU A 20 -2.16 3.37 -0.10
CA LEU A 20 -0.96 3.23 -0.92
C LEU A 20 -1.17 3.79 -2.33
N LEU A 21 -2.32 3.52 -2.95
CA LEU A 21 -2.63 4.09 -4.28
C LEU A 21 -2.78 5.62 -4.20
N GLN A 22 -3.38 6.12 -3.12
CA GLN A 22 -3.47 7.55 -2.87
C GLN A 22 -2.09 8.17 -2.64
N ALA A 23 -1.24 7.53 -1.84
CA ALA A 23 0.11 8.00 -1.58
C ALA A 23 0.98 7.97 -2.84
N LEU A 24 0.86 6.95 -3.71
CA LEU A 24 1.55 6.90 -5.00
C LEU A 24 1.16 8.07 -5.90
N SER A 25 -0.13 8.38 -5.97
CA SER A 25 -0.63 9.54 -6.72
C SER A 25 -0.10 10.86 -6.17
N GLN A 26 0.09 10.97 -4.85
CA GLN A 26 0.62 12.16 -4.20
C GLN A 26 2.15 12.30 -4.32
N ASN A 27 2.88 11.19 -4.46
CA ASN A 27 4.34 11.17 -4.52
C ASN A 27 4.89 11.00 -5.95
N GLY A 28 4.05 11.14 -6.98
CA GLY A 28 4.48 11.06 -8.37
C GLY A 28 5.01 9.68 -8.78
N ASP A 29 4.31 8.63 -8.36
CA ASP A 29 4.68 7.21 -8.56
C ASP A 29 5.94 6.76 -7.80
N ASP A 30 6.47 7.59 -6.89
CA ASP A 30 7.55 7.19 -6.00
C ASP A 30 7.03 6.24 -4.90
N LEU A 31 7.28 4.94 -5.11
CA LEU A 31 6.82 3.89 -4.21
C LEU A 31 7.49 3.98 -2.83
N GLU A 32 8.75 4.41 -2.74
CA GLU A 32 9.44 4.53 -1.46
C GLU A 32 8.82 5.65 -0.61
N ALA A 33 8.61 6.83 -1.19
CA ALA A 33 8.00 7.96 -0.53
C ALA A 33 6.53 7.67 -0.15
N ALA A 34 5.79 7.01 -1.05
CA ALA A 34 4.43 6.56 -0.75
C ALA A 34 4.39 5.59 0.44
N LEU A 35 5.28 4.59 0.47
CA LEU A 35 5.39 3.64 1.57
C LEU A 35 5.76 4.32 2.89
N LYS A 36 6.67 5.29 2.86
CA LYS A 36 7.02 6.10 4.04
C LYS A 36 5.84 6.93 4.56
N SER A 37 4.95 7.40 3.68
CA SER A 37 3.76 8.16 4.08
C SER A 37 2.64 7.26 4.65
N VAL A 38 2.54 6.01 4.17
CA VAL A 38 1.50 5.07 4.60
C VAL A 38 1.90 4.34 5.88
N ALA A 39 3.20 4.08 6.07
CA ALA A 39 3.72 3.52 7.31
C ALA A 39 3.57 4.56 8.44
N ARG A 40 2.55 4.38 9.30
CA ARG A 40 2.28 5.29 10.44
C ARG A 40 3.32 5.21 11.56
N ALA A 41 4.16 4.18 11.59
CA ALA A 41 5.23 4.06 12.56
C ALA A 41 6.45 4.83 12.07
N GLU A 42 7.05 5.62 12.97
CA GLU A 42 8.23 6.46 12.70
C GLU A 42 9.43 5.70 12.09
N VAL A 43 9.43 4.35 12.14
CA VAL A 43 10.23 3.47 11.29
C VAL A 43 9.47 2.18 10.98
N CYS A 44 9.17 1.89 9.71
CA CYS A 44 8.71 0.58 9.23
C CYS A 44 8.91 0.34 7.70
N VAL A 45 9.86 1.04 7.09
CA VAL A 45 10.43 0.72 5.77
C VAL A 45 11.92 0.45 5.98
N VAL A 46 12.35 -0.80 5.87
CA VAL A 46 13.75 -1.19 6.01
C VAL A 46 14.37 -1.23 4.62
N VAL A 47 15.27 -0.28 4.35
CA VAL A 47 16.04 -0.22 3.10
C VAL A 47 17.48 -0.65 3.38
N THR A 48 17.98 -1.66 2.68
CA THR A 48 19.39 -2.07 2.74
C THR A 48 20.03 -1.92 1.38
N ALA A 49 21.17 -1.21 1.31
CA ALA A 49 21.87 -0.94 0.05
C ALA A 49 20.96 -0.40 -1.08
N GLY A 50 19.94 0.40 -0.74
CA GLY A 50 18.97 0.94 -1.70
C GLY A 50 17.77 0.04 -2.02
N ASN A 51 17.64 -1.11 -1.37
CA ASN A 51 16.55 -2.06 -1.61
C ASN A 51 15.64 -2.21 -0.39
N ILE A 52 14.33 -2.14 -0.61
CA ILE A 52 13.32 -2.37 0.43
C ILE A 52 13.30 -3.88 0.77
N VAL A 53 13.70 -4.22 2.00
CA VAL A 53 13.76 -5.60 2.50
C VAL A 53 12.71 -5.91 3.56
N GLY A 54 12.13 -4.89 4.18
CA GLY A 54 11.13 -5.05 5.23
C GLY A 54 10.11 -3.94 5.19
N LEU A 55 8.83 -4.31 5.23
CA LEU A 55 7.73 -3.37 5.27
C LEU A 55 6.78 -3.73 6.39
N ASN A 56 6.45 -2.78 7.25
CA ASN A 56 5.31 -2.94 8.14
C ASN A 56 4.20 -2.00 7.72
N LEU A 57 3.08 -2.60 7.34
CA LEU A 57 1.85 -1.93 7.00
C LEU A 57 0.70 -2.42 7.91
N ASP A 58 1.04 -2.89 9.11
CA ASP A 58 0.07 -3.18 10.15
C ASP A 58 -0.81 -1.94 10.41
N ASP A 59 -2.10 -2.17 10.65
CA ASP A 59 -3.15 -1.13 10.78
C ASP A 59 -3.31 -0.22 9.55
N SER A 60 -2.71 -0.58 8.41
CA SER A 60 -2.94 0.14 7.16
C SER A 60 -4.16 -0.44 6.44
N LYS A 61 -5.06 0.44 5.98
CA LYS A 61 -6.25 0.07 5.19
C LYS A 61 -5.93 -0.27 3.73
N ILE A 62 -4.72 -0.76 3.46
CA ILE A 62 -4.32 -1.28 2.14
C ILE A 62 -5.16 -2.50 1.78
N THR A 63 -5.39 -2.61 0.48
CA THR A 63 -6.20 -3.63 -0.18
C THR A 63 -5.33 -4.48 -1.10
N ASP A 64 -5.92 -5.49 -1.73
CA ASP A 64 -5.24 -6.34 -2.71
C ASP A 64 -4.60 -5.53 -3.85
N ALA A 65 -5.23 -4.41 -4.24
CA ALA A 65 -4.71 -3.54 -5.29
C ALA A 65 -3.43 -2.79 -4.85
N GLY A 66 -3.36 -2.35 -3.60
CA GLY A 66 -2.15 -1.79 -3.01
C GLY A 66 -1.06 -2.85 -2.88
N LEU A 67 -1.41 -4.06 -2.42
CA LEU A 67 -0.46 -5.17 -2.28
C LEU A 67 0.16 -5.59 -3.63
N ALA A 68 -0.62 -5.58 -4.72
CA ALA A 68 -0.13 -5.86 -6.07
C ALA A 68 0.98 -4.90 -6.51
N LYS A 69 0.97 -3.64 -6.03
CA LYS A 69 2.07 -2.68 -6.30
C LYS A 69 3.38 -3.06 -5.59
N LEU A 70 3.32 -3.87 -4.54
CA LEU A 70 4.48 -4.32 -3.77
C LEU A 70 5.14 -5.58 -4.35
N GLU A 71 4.50 -6.25 -5.32
CA GLU A 71 5.06 -7.43 -6.00
C GLU A 71 6.36 -7.12 -6.75
N GLY A 72 6.53 -5.88 -7.22
CA GLY A 72 7.75 -5.41 -7.87
C GLY A 72 8.95 -5.22 -6.93
N LEU A 73 8.76 -5.36 -5.61
CA LEU A 73 9.86 -5.26 -4.64
C LEU A 73 10.62 -6.58 -4.55
N GLU A 74 11.55 -6.79 -5.49
CA GLU A 74 12.29 -8.05 -5.66
C GLU A 74 13.13 -8.48 -4.45
N HIS A 75 13.45 -7.55 -3.56
CA HIS A 75 14.26 -7.78 -2.37
C HIS A 75 13.46 -7.85 -1.06
N LEU A 76 12.14 -7.71 -1.13
CA LEU A 76 11.30 -7.74 0.06
C LEU A 76 11.35 -9.12 0.73
N ARG A 77 11.83 -9.16 1.98
CA ARG A 77 11.98 -10.38 2.79
C ARG A 77 10.85 -10.59 3.76
N TRP A 78 10.22 -9.53 4.25
CA TRP A 78 9.08 -9.62 5.15
C TRP A 78 8.11 -8.45 4.98
N ILE A 79 6.83 -8.74 5.19
CA ILE A 79 5.76 -7.75 5.15
C ILE A 79 4.77 -7.98 6.29
N GLY A 80 4.46 -6.92 7.05
CA GLY A 80 3.38 -6.86 8.04
C GLY A 80 2.10 -6.32 7.41
N LEU A 81 1.02 -7.07 7.51
CA LEU A 81 -0.31 -6.74 6.98
C LEU A 81 -1.40 -6.99 8.05
N ALA A 82 -1.04 -7.00 9.33
CA ALA A 82 -2.01 -7.24 10.39
C ALA A 82 -3.05 -6.11 10.42
N ARG A 83 -4.33 -6.47 10.59
CA ARG A 83 -5.44 -5.49 10.55
C ARG A 83 -5.49 -4.68 9.24
N SER A 84 -5.06 -5.27 8.13
CA SER A 84 -5.20 -4.67 6.80
C SER A 84 -6.51 -5.06 6.10
N GLY A 85 -6.78 -4.43 4.96
CA GLY A 85 -7.93 -4.74 4.08
C GLY A 85 -7.59 -5.74 2.97
N VAL A 86 -6.44 -6.42 3.06
CA VAL A 86 -6.02 -7.45 2.10
C VAL A 86 -6.83 -8.73 2.33
N THR A 87 -7.29 -9.34 1.25
CA THR A 87 -8.04 -10.60 1.28
C THR A 87 -7.12 -11.81 1.24
N GLU A 88 -7.63 -12.98 1.61
CA GLU A 88 -6.87 -14.23 1.48
C GLU A 88 -6.45 -14.53 0.04
N ASP A 89 -7.24 -14.12 -0.96
CA ASP A 89 -6.90 -14.26 -2.37
C ASP A 89 -5.75 -13.33 -2.78
N GLY A 90 -5.75 -12.07 -2.32
CA GLY A 90 -4.63 -11.16 -2.51
C GLY A 90 -3.34 -11.69 -1.88
N LEU A 91 -3.43 -12.26 -0.67
CA LEU A 91 -2.28 -12.91 -0.01
C LEU A 91 -1.76 -14.13 -0.78
N LYS A 92 -2.65 -14.95 -1.37
CA LYS A 92 -2.24 -16.10 -2.19
C LYS A 92 -1.50 -15.65 -3.44
N GLN A 93 -2.01 -14.62 -4.13
CA GLN A 93 -1.36 -14.05 -5.30
C GLN A 93 0.01 -13.48 -4.95
N PHE A 94 0.07 -12.69 -3.88
CA PHE A 94 1.32 -12.10 -3.42
C PHE A 94 2.35 -13.17 -3.01
N ARG A 95 1.94 -14.23 -2.29
CA ARG A 95 2.83 -15.36 -1.95
C ARG A 95 3.27 -16.14 -3.19
N ALA A 96 2.44 -16.24 -4.23
CA ALA A 96 2.82 -16.87 -5.48
C ALA A 96 3.84 -16.03 -6.26
N ALA A 97 3.70 -14.69 -6.25
CA ALA A 97 4.67 -13.77 -6.83
C ALA A 97 5.96 -13.67 -6.00
N ARG A 98 5.85 -13.77 -4.67
CA ARG A 98 6.93 -13.56 -3.70
C ARG A 98 6.99 -14.71 -2.68
N PRO A 99 7.34 -15.93 -3.10
CA PRO A 99 7.38 -17.10 -2.21
C PRO A 99 8.46 -17.01 -1.12
N GLU A 100 9.51 -16.22 -1.36
CA GLU A 100 10.59 -15.96 -0.40
C GLU A 100 10.25 -14.87 0.62
N CYS A 101 9.14 -14.15 0.46
CA CYS A 101 8.75 -13.06 1.36
C CYS A 101 7.88 -13.59 2.49
N ASN A 102 8.29 -13.34 3.74
CA ASN A 102 7.54 -13.74 4.91
C ASN A 102 6.36 -12.78 5.16
N VAL A 103 5.15 -13.26 4.95
CA VAL A 103 3.93 -12.46 5.13
C VAL A 103 3.35 -12.68 6.53
N LEU A 104 3.39 -11.63 7.35
CA LEU A 104 2.78 -11.59 8.68
C LEU A 104 1.38 -10.98 8.55
N HIS A 105 0.38 -11.84 8.52
CA HIS A 105 -1.04 -11.47 8.45
C HIS A 105 -1.77 -12.24 9.55
N ALA A 106 -2.46 -11.53 10.45
CA ALA A 106 -3.11 -12.09 11.64
C ALA A 106 -4.62 -11.83 11.61
#